data_AF-A0A6G1JDQ9-F1
#
_entry.id   AF-A0A6G1JDQ9-F1
#
_cell.length_a   1.000
_cell.length_b   1.000
_cell.length_c   1.000
_cell.angle_alpha   90.00
_cell.angle_beta   90.00
_cell.angle_gamma   90.00
#
_symmetry.space_group_name_H-M   'P 1'
#
loop_
_entity.id
_entity.type
_entity.pdbx_description
1 polymer ?
#
loop_
_entity_poly.entity_id
_entity_poly.type
_entity_poly.pdbx_seq_one_letter_code
_entity_poly.pdbx_strand_id
1 'polypeptide(L)'
;YVVLSYVWGPPSTQQHATPQSRYPLTIEDSIRVSAMLRLHYLWVDRYCIEQEGSPEKLAQIEQMNKIYNEATLIIIAAAGSDPHYGLPRISHRCRESQSKLALGVLVFVQGISPHPAELQTAQWTTRAWTYQEDFLSRRRLVFTDC
;
A
#
# COMPACT_ATOMS: atom_id res chain seq x y z
N TYR A 1 -12.90 -8.47 -1.83
CA TYR A 1 -11.49 -8.75 -1.46
C TYR A 1 -10.75 -7.42 -1.37
N VAL A 2 -9.59 -7.40 -0.72
CA VAL A 2 -8.68 -6.26 -0.63
C VAL A 2 -7.58 -6.42 -1.65
N VAL A 3 -7.12 -5.33 -2.24
CA VAL A 3 -5.97 -5.32 -3.13
C VAL A 3 -4.84 -4.53 -2.49
N LEU A 4 -3.62 -5.05 -2.57
CA LEU A 4 -2.41 -4.34 -2.17
C LEU A 4 -1.72 -3.72 -3.38
N SER A 5 -1.47 -2.41 -3.33
CA SER A 5 -0.54 -1.73 -4.22
C SER A 5 0.68 -1.24 -3.45
N TYR A 6 1.87 -1.69 -3.87
CA TYR A 6 3.15 -1.42 -3.21
C TYR A 6 4.31 -1.50 -4.21
N VAL A 7 5.45 -0.89 -3.88
CA VAL A 7 6.66 -0.95 -4.71
C VAL A 7 7.38 -2.29 -4.50
N TRP A 8 7.68 -2.99 -5.58
CA TRP A 8 8.31 -4.32 -5.53
C TRP A 8 9.78 -4.29 -5.09
N GLY A 9 10.45 -3.15 -5.23
CA GLY A 9 11.90 -2.99 -5.04
C GLY A 9 12.72 -3.63 -6.16
N PRO A 10 14.04 -3.39 -6.20
CA PRO A 10 14.94 -4.02 -7.17
C PRO A 10 15.02 -5.55 -6.96
N PRO A 11 15.40 -6.32 -7.99
CA PRO A 11 15.43 -7.80 -7.92
C PRO A 11 16.39 -8.34 -6.83
N SER A 12 17.42 -7.58 -6.44
CA SER A 12 18.31 -7.92 -5.33
C SER A 12 17.62 -7.96 -3.96
N THR A 13 16.48 -7.27 -3.81
CA THR A 13 15.68 -7.24 -2.59
C THR A 13 15.02 -8.59 -2.28
N GLN A 14 15.01 -9.54 -3.23
CA GLN A 14 14.52 -10.91 -3.00
C GLN A 14 15.40 -11.72 -2.02
N GLN A 15 16.66 -11.32 -1.80
CA GLN A 15 17.60 -12.05 -0.95
C GLN A 15 17.55 -11.65 0.54
N HIS A 16 16.75 -10.64 0.88
CA HIS A 16 16.61 -10.14 2.26
C HIS A 16 15.28 -10.53 2.91
N ALA A 17 14.71 -11.68 2.53
CA ALA A 17 13.76 -12.33 3.43
C ALA A 17 14.50 -12.64 4.73
N THR A 18 14.18 -11.92 5.80
CA THR A 18 14.66 -12.29 7.13
C THR A 18 14.23 -13.73 7.38
N PRO A 19 15.10 -14.59 7.96
CA PRO A 19 14.89 -16.03 8.05
C PRO A 19 13.63 -16.46 8.85
N GLN A 20 12.84 -15.49 9.36
CA GLN A 20 11.65 -15.70 10.16
C GLN A 20 10.33 -15.34 9.47
N SER A 21 10.29 -14.58 8.36
CA SER A 21 9.02 -14.21 7.70
C SER A 21 8.93 -14.75 6.28
N ARG A 22 7.78 -15.37 5.97
CA ARG A 22 7.46 -15.96 4.66
C ARG A 22 7.20 -14.88 3.58
N TYR A 23 6.96 -13.63 4.00
CA TYR A 23 6.59 -12.52 3.14
C TYR A 23 7.34 -11.25 3.56
N PRO A 24 7.64 -10.32 2.62
CA PRO A 24 8.10 -8.98 2.96
C PRO A 24 7.16 -8.25 3.94
N LEU A 25 7.73 -7.35 4.75
CA LEU A 25 7.02 -6.68 5.84
C LEU A 25 5.77 -5.92 5.39
N THR A 26 5.82 -5.25 4.22
CA THR A 26 4.66 -4.52 3.68
C THR A 26 3.47 -5.47 3.40
N ILE A 27 3.76 -6.70 2.99
CA ILE A 27 2.72 -7.70 2.70
C ILE A 27 2.17 -8.27 4.01
N GLU A 28 3.05 -8.57 4.98
CA GLU A 28 2.65 -9.02 6.31
C GLU A 28 1.73 -7.98 7.01
N ASP A 29 2.10 -6.71 6.92
CA ASP A 29 1.29 -5.61 7.46
C ASP A 29 -0.04 -5.47 6.74
N SER A 30 -0.07 -5.66 5.43
CA SER A 30 -1.30 -5.63 4.64
C SER A 30 -2.25 -6.77 4.99
N ILE A 31 -1.72 -7.96 5.32
CA ILE A 31 -2.51 -9.07 5.86
C ILE A 31 -3.10 -8.67 7.21
N ARG A 32 -2.30 -8.07 8.11
CA ARG A 32 -2.75 -7.60 9.42
C ARG A 32 -3.86 -6.55 9.30
N VAL A 33 -3.69 -5.56 8.42
CA VAL A 33 -4.69 -4.52 8.14
C VAL A 33 -5.98 -5.14 7.61
N SER A 34 -5.88 -6.07 6.65
CA SER A 34 -7.05 -6.75 6.09
C SER A 34 -7.82 -7.53 7.17
N ALA A 35 -7.10 -8.23 8.04
CA ALA A 35 -7.70 -8.96 9.17
C ALA A 35 -8.38 -8.00 10.17
N MET A 36 -7.76 -6.87 10.51
CA MET A 36 -8.36 -5.84 11.38
C MET A 36 -9.64 -5.26 10.80
N LEU A 37 -9.71 -5.13 9.48
CA LEU A 37 -10.90 -4.69 8.74
C LEU A 37 -11.92 -5.80 8.51
N ARG A 38 -11.67 -7.03 9.00
CA ARG A 38 -12.50 -8.23 8.80
C ARG A 38 -12.68 -8.59 7.32
N LEU A 39 -11.65 -8.35 6.51
CA LEU A 39 -11.58 -8.71 5.11
C LEU A 39 -10.60 -9.87 4.94
N HIS A 40 -11.10 -11.03 4.55
CA HIS A 40 -10.34 -12.29 4.59
C HIS A 40 -9.48 -12.58 3.35
N TYR A 41 -9.69 -11.84 2.27
CA TYR A 41 -9.02 -12.07 0.99
C TYR A 41 -8.18 -10.85 0.63
N LEU A 42 -6.87 -11.06 0.52
CA LEU A 42 -5.91 -10.08 0.05
C LEU A 42 -5.33 -10.56 -1.28
N TRP A 43 -5.46 -9.73 -2.31
CA TRP A 43 -4.82 -9.93 -3.60
C TRP A 43 -3.50 -9.18 -3.64
N VAL A 44 -2.44 -9.87 -4.06
CA VAL A 44 -1.09 -9.33 -4.19
C VAL A 44 -0.55 -9.73 -5.56
N ASP A 45 -0.27 -8.74 -6.41
CA ASP A 45 0.21 -8.91 -7.78
C ASP A 45 1.31 -9.98 -7.93
N ARG A 46 2.36 -9.91 -7.10
CA ARG A 46 3.51 -10.83 -7.12
C ARG A 46 3.13 -12.30 -6.91
N TYR A 47 2.08 -12.58 -6.14
CA TYR A 47 1.69 -13.94 -5.77
C TYR A 47 0.46 -14.44 -6.54
N CYS A 48 -0.37 -13.52 -7.02
CA CYS A 48 -1.61 -13.84 -7.73
C CYS A 48 -1.44 -13.83 -9.26
N ILE A 49 -0.36 -13.25 -9.78
CA ILE A 49 -0.01 -13.27 -11.21
C ILE A 49 1.20 -14.17 -11.39
N GLU A 50 1.11 -15.09 -12.34
CA GLU A 50 2.23 -15.96 -12.71
C GLU A 50 3.33 -15.14 -13.40
N GLN A 51 4.53 -15.12 -12.81
CA GLN A 51 5.59 -14.20 -13.24
C GLN A 51 6.51 -14.76 -14.33
N GLU A 52 6.67 -16.09 -14.41
CA GLU A 52 7.58 -16.76 -15.33
C GLU A 52 6.86 -17.22 -16.61
N GLY A 53 7.31 -16.69 -17.76
CA GLY A 53 7.18 -17.33 -19.08
C GLY A 53 5.77 -17.53 -19.66
N SER A 54 4.68 -17.20 -18.96
CA SER A 54 3.34 -17.46 -19.49
C SER A 54 2.83 -16.33 -20.41
N PRO A 55 2.28 -16.64 -21.60
CA PRO A 55 1.58 -15.66 -22.43
C PRO A 55 0.35 -15.08 -21.73
N GLU A 56 -0.11 -15.73 -20.66
CA GLU A 56 -1.24 -15.32 -19.82
C GLU A 56 -0.94 -14.11 -18.94
N LYS A 57 0.34 -13.78 -18.71
CA LYS A 57 0.74 -12.59 -17.96
C LYS A 57 0.16 -11.31 -18.58
N LEU A 58 0.20 -11.19 -19.91
CA LEU A 58 -0.36 -10.03 -20.60
C LEU A 58 -1.89 -9.96 -20.44
N ALA A 59 -2.58 -11.10 -20.55
CA ALA A 59 -4.02 -11.18 -20.33
C ALA A 59 -4.42 -10.83 -18.88
N GLN A 60 -3.64 -11.27 -17.88
CA GLN A 60 -3.86 -10.92 -16.48
C GLN A 60 -3.58 -9.43 -16.21
N ILE A 61 -2.55 -8.87 -16.87
CA ILE A 61 -2.25 -7.44 -16.82
C ILE A 61 -3.41 -6.63 -17.43
N GLU A 62 -3.97 -7.05 -18.55
CA GLU A 62 -5.14 -6.40 -19.16
C GLU A 62 -6.36 -6.42 -18.23
N GLN A 63 -6.48 -7.42 -17.36
CA GLN A 63 -7.55 -7.55 -16.36
C GLN A 63 -7.28 -6.80 -15.05
N MET A 64 -6.12 -6.17 -14.86
CA MET A 64 -5.81 -5.43 -13.64
C MET A 64 -6.83 -4.33 -13.37
N ASN A 65 -7.33 -3.67 -14.42
CA ASN A 65 -8.39 -2.66 -14.31
C ASN A 65 -9.64 -3.19 -13.58
N LYS A 66 -10.05 -4.42 -13.86
CA LYS A 66 -11.21 -5.09 -13.28
C LYS A 66 -10.94 -5.47 -11.83
N ILE A 67 -9.74 -5.98 -11.54
CA ILE A 67 -9.31 -6.33 -10.18
C ILE A 67 -9.37 -5.10 -9.26
N TYR A 68 -8.83 -3.96 -9.70
CA TYR A 68 -8.86 -2.74 -8.92
C TYR A 68 -10.26 -2.12 -8.80
N ASN A 69 -11.09 -2.20 -9.84
CA ASN A 69 -12.45 -1.67 -9.83
C ASN A 69 -13.42 -2.50 -8.96
N GLU A 70 -13.24 -3.82 -8.91
CA GLU A 70 -14.07 -4.74 -8.12
C GLU A 70 -13.55 -4.93 -6.68
N ALA A 71 -12.38 -4.39 -6.36
CA ALA A 71 -11.84 -4.40 -5.01
C ALA A 71 -12.75 -3.66 -4.03
N THR A 72 -12.97 -4.25 -2.85
CA THR A 72 -13.72 -3.60 -1.78
C THR A 72 -12.94 -2.43 -1.17
N LEU A 73 -11.62 -2.58 -1.13
CA LEU A 73 -10.66 -1.61 -0.62
C LEU A 73 -9.32 -1.86 -1.30
N ILE A 74 -8.61 -0.79 -1.63
CA ILE A 74 -7.20 -0.86 -2.01
C ILE A 74 -6.35 -0.31 -0.86
N ILE A 75 -5.38 -1.10 -0.41
CA ILE A 75 -4.31 -0.65 0.47
C ILE A 75 -3.19 -0.14 -0.42
N ILE A 76 -2.82 1.12 -0.25
CA ILE A 76 -1.72 1.76 -0.98
C ILE A 76 -0.57 1.98 -0.01
N ALA A 77 0.52 1.25 -0.21
CA ALA A 77 1.79 1.47 0.48
C ALA A 77 2.59 2.53 -0.29
N ALA A 78 2.32 3.80 0.01
CA ALA A 78 3.04 4.94 -0.56
C ALA A 78 4.31 5.31 0.23
N ALA A 79 4.46 4.75 1.43
CA ALA A 79 5.64 4.88 2.28
C ALA A 79 6.75 3.91 1.87
N GLY A 80 8.00 4.39 1.91
CA GLY A 80 9.17 3.59 1.58
C GLY A 80 9.38 3.35 0.08
N SER A 81 10.57 2.83 -0.25
CA SER A 81 11.01 2.56 -1.62
C SER A 81 11.05 1.07 -1.97
N ASP A 82 10.81 0.20 -0.98
CA ASP A 82 10.97 -1.25 -1.10
C ASP A 82 9.96 -2.00 -0.22
N PRO A 83 9.69 -3.30 -0.49
CA PRO A 83 8.63 -4.05 0.17
C PRO A 83 8.95 -4.50 1.61
N HIS A 84 10.17 -4.25 2.11
CA HIS A 84 10.56 -4.50 3.49
C HIS A 84 10.36 -3.28 4.39
N TYR A 85 9.98 -2.12 3.83
CA TYR A 85 9.69 -0.92 4.62
C TYR A 85 8.52 -1.10 5.59
N GLY A 86 7.50 -1.89 5.22
CA GLY A 86 6.30 -2.08 6.03
C GLY A 86 5.28 -0.95 5.87
N LEU A 87 4.14 -1.07 6.56
CA LEU A 87 3.13 -0.03 6.63
C LEU A 87 3.33 0.82 7.90
N PRO A 88 3.51 2.14 7.78
CA PRO A 88 3.55 3.05 8.91
C PRO A 88 2.36 2.86 9.85
N ARG A 89 2.63 2.93 11.16
CA ARG A 89 1.69 2.70 12.27
C ARG A 89 1.17 1.26 12.44
N ILE A 90 1.55 0.33 11.55
CA ILE A 90 1.24 -1.09 11.71
C ILE A 90 2.42 -1.84 12.33
N SER A 91 3.55 -1.95 11.62
CA SER A 91 4.78 -2.51 12.18
C SER A 91 5.78 -1.46 12.65
N HIS A 92 5.85 -0.32 11.98
CA HIS A 92 6.65 0.82 12.42
C HIS A 92 5.80 1.76 13.27
N ARG A 93 6.24 2.05 14.51
CA ARG A 93 5.65 3.15 15.31
C ARG A 93 6.16 4.49 14.80
N CYS A 94 5.71 4.89 13.62
CA CYS A 94 5.78 6.30 13.32
C CYS A 94 4.64 7.03 14.04
N ARG A 95 5.01 7.84 15.03
CA ARG A 95 4.08 8.70 15.76
C ARG A 95 4.49 10.15 15.52
N GLU A 96 4.26 10.62 14.29
CA GLU A 96 4.11 12.05 14.03
C GLU A 96 3.08 12.59 15.03
N SER A 97 3.55 13.40 15.99
CA SER A 97 2.67 14.04 16.95
C SER A 97 1.90 15.10 16.19
N GLN A 98 0.64 14.79 15.85
CA GLN A 98 -0.25 15.76 15.23
C GLN A 98 -0.22 17.05 16.06
N SER A 99 0.20 18.16 15.44
CA SER A 99 0.35 19.42 16.15
C SER A 99 -1.00 19.84 16.70
N LYS A 100 -1.05 20.09 18.01
CA LYS A 100 -2.24 20.58 18.70
C LYS A 100 -1.95 21.94 19.29
N LEU A 101 -2.86 22.89 19.07
CA LEU A 101 -2.83 24.20 19.68
C LEU A 101 -4.04 24.34 20.59
N ALA A 102 -3.82 24.48 21.88
CA ALA A 102 -4.87 24.74 22.85
C ALA A 102 -5.01 26.25 23.12
N LEU A 103 -6.22 26.79 22.95
CA LEU A 103 -6.58 28.18 23.21
C LEU A 103 -7.82 28.19 24.12
N GLY A 104 -7.57 28.23 25.44
CA GLY A 104 -8.62 28.11 26.45
C GLY A 104 -9.32 26.75 26.38
N VAL A 105 -10.62 26.73 26.10
CA VAL A 105 -11.42 25.51 25.94
C VAL A 105 -11.36 24.91 24.52
N LEU A 106 -10.75 25.61 23.56
CA LEU A 106 -10.63 25.16 22.18
C LEU A 106 -9.31 24.42 21.97
N VAL A 107 -9.37 23.28 21.28
CA VAL A 107 -8.20 22.53 20.83
C VAL A 107 -8.23 22.47 19.31
N PHE A 108 -7.31 23.18 18.69
CA PHE A 108 -7.05 23.09 17.25
C PHE A 108 -6.08 21.95 17.01
N VAL A 109 -6.36 21.18 15.97
CA VAL A 109 -5.52 20.06 15.56
C VAL A 109 -5.16 20.27 14.10
N GLN A 110 -3.88 20.12 13.77
CA GLN A 110 -3.42 20.24 12.38
C GLN A 110 -4.19 19.25 11.51
N GLY A 111 -4.91 19.76 10.51
CA GLY A 111 -5.66 18.96 9.55
C GLY A 111 -4.70 18.15 8.69
N ILE A 112 -5.03 16.88 8.46
CA ILE A 112 -4.33 16.04 7.48
C ILE A 112 -4.88 16.44 6.11
N SER A 113 -4.00 16.88 5.20
CA SER A 113 -4.42 17.21 3.83
C SER A 113 -5.01 15.96 3.16
N PRO A 114 -6.18 16.03 2.51
CA PRO A 114 -6.74 14.91 1.75
C PRO A 114 -5.91 14.57 0.50
N HIS A 115 -5.01 15.45 0.09
CA HIS A 115 -3.96 15.22 -0.90
C HIS A 115 -2.63 15.54 -0.24
N PRO A 116 -2.04 14.58 0.50
CA PRO A 116 -0.71 14.78 1.05
C PRO A 116 0.23 15.01 -0.14
N ALA A 117 0.96 16.13 -0.13
CA ALA A 117 1.96 16.44 -1.14
C ALA A 117 2.98 15.29 -1.30
N GLU A 118 3.20 14.54 -0.22
CA GLU A 118 3.99 13.31 -0.15
C GLU A 118 3.56 12.25 -1.18
N LEU A 119 2.27 12.14 -1.54
CA LEU A 119 1.84 11.22 -2.59
C LEU A 119 2.44 11.61 -3.94
N GLN A 120 2.52 12.91 -4.26
CA GLN A 120 3.08 13.36 -5.54
C GLN A 120 4.58 13.09 -5.66
N THR A 121 5.29 12.98 -4.53
CA THR A 121 6.72 12.69 -4.49
C THR A 121 7.04 11.23 -4.21
N ALA A 122 6.06 10.43 -3.77
CA ALA A 122 6.26 9.03 -3.42
C ALA A 122 6.71 8.24 -4.65
N GLN A 123 7.66 7.32 -4.48
CA GLN A 123 8.09 6.44 -5.57
C GLN A 123 6.93 5.64 -6.15
N TRP A 124 5.90 5.35 -5.35
CA TRP A 124 4.66 4.73 -5.78
C TRP A 124 4.07 5.41 -7.02
N THR A 125 3.92 6.75 -7.05
CA THR A 125 3.27 7.49 -8.16
C THR A 125 4.05 7.50 -9.46
N THR A 126 5.34 7.13 -9.45
CA THR A 126 6.13 7.01 -10.67
C THR A 126 5.78 5.78 -11.52
N ARG A 127 4.98 4.85 -10.97
CA ARG A 127 4.59 3.63 -11.68
C ARG A 127 3.41 3.90 -12.62
N ALA A 128 3.53 3.38 -13.84
CA ALA A 128 2.48 3.49 -14.87
C ALA A 128 1.10 2.99 -14.42
N TRP A 129 1.05 2.04 -13.49
CA TRP A 129 -0.18 1.43 -12.98
C TRP A 129 -0.93 2.28 -11.94
N THR A 130 -0.28 3.29 -11.34
CA THR A 130 -0.91 4.11 -10.29
C THR A 130 -2.12 4.89 -10.77
N TYR A 131 -2.18 5.28 -12.05
CA TYR A 131 -3.35 5.96 -12.59
C TYR A 131 -4.60 5.06 -12.55
N GLN A 132 -4.46 3.78 -12.92
CA GLN A 132 -5.57 2.83 -12.87
C GLN A 132 -5.99 2.53 -11.43
N GLU A 133 -5.01 2.43 -10.53
CA GLU A 133 -5.23 2.17 -9.10
C GLU A 133 -5.90 3.34 -8.38
N ASP A 134 -5.53 4.57 -8.73
CA ASP A 134 -6.08 5.78 -8.11
C ASP A 134 -7.49 6.06 -8.62
N PHE A 135 -7.68 6.00 -9.95
CA PHE A 135 -8.91 6.40 -10.62
C PHE A 135 -10.04 5.37 -10.50
N LEU A 136 -9.73 4.07 -10.53
CA LEU A 136 -10.76 3.01 -10.54
C LEU A 136 -11.20 2.58 -9.13
N SER A 137 -10.52 3.07 -8.10
CA SER A 137 -10.76 2.66 -6.73
C SER A 137 -11.95 3.37 -6.09
N ARG A 138 -12.91 2.60 -5.60
CA ARG A 138 -14.06 3.16 -4.85
C ARG A 138 -13.68 3.58 -3.43
N ARG A 139 -12.69 2.91 -2.84
CA ARG A 139 -12.19 3.13 -1.47
C ARG A 139 -10.69 2.85 -1.42
N ARG A 140 -9.93 3.80 -0.88
CA ARG A 140 -8.46 3.71 -0.71
C ARG A 140 -8.10 3.90 0.74
N LEU A 141 -7.18 3.07 1.23
CA LEU A 141 -6.47 3.27 2.48
C LEU A 141 -5.01 3.49 2.14
N VAL A 142 -4.57 4.75 2.21
CA VAL A 142 -3.22 5.17 1.84
C VAL A 142 -2.35 5.28 3.08
N PHE A 143 -1.21 4.61 3.05
CA PHE A 143 -0.16 4.74 4.04
C PHE A 143 0.98 5.55 3.41
N THR A 144 1.09 6.82 3.79
CA THR A 144 2.21 7.70 3.43
C THR A 144 3.29 7.65 4.49
N ASP A 145 4.47 8.12 4.12
CA ASP A 145 5.58 8.20 5.06
C ASP A 145 5.29 9.21 6.18
N CYS A 146 6.14 9.15 7.19
CA CYS A 146 6.38 10.27 8.08
C CYS A 146 7.68 10.94 7.66
#